data_AF-A0A6P0SVS9-F1
#
_entry.id   AF-A0A6P0SVS9-F1
#
_cell.length_a   1.000
_cell.length_b   1.000
_cell.length_c   1.000
_cell.angle_alpha   90.00
_cell.angle_beta   90.00
_cell.angle_gamma   90.00
#
_symmetry.space_group_name_H-M   'P 1'
#
loop_
_entity.id
_entity.type
_entity.pdbx_description
1 polymer ?
#
loop_
_entity_poly.entity_id
_entity_poly.type
_entity_poly.pdbx_seq_one_letter_code
_entity_poly.pdbx_strand_id
1 'polypeptide(L)' 'MRKRFKSFLIRLHYLRFRLRKCAHCGLTFKDEDFLEIHHIIPRANGGSDLIKNLELLHLHCHDVKHGKKSTPTS' A
#
# COMPACT_ATOMS: atom_id res chain seq x y z
N MET A 1 8.55 16.03 -21.04
CA MET A 1 7.99 15.66 -19.72
C MET A 1 8.54 14.32 -19.26
N ARG A 2 9.59 14.28 -18.42
CA ARG A 2 10.10 13.05 -17.78
C ARG A 2 10.52 13.37 -16.35
N LYS A 3 9.57 13.54 -15.43
CA LYS A 3 9.87 13.79 -14.00
C LYS A 3 8.97 13.02 -13.01
N ARG A 4 8.19 12.03 -13.45
CA ARG A 4 7.18 11.38 -12.59
C ARG A 4 7.51 9.94 -12.16
N PHE A 5 8.43 9.25 -12.85
CA PHE A 5 8.81 7.86 -12.52
C PHE A 5 9.76 7.74 -11.33
N LYS A 6 10.73 8.65 -11.18
CA LYS A 6 11.68 8.58 -10.05
C LYS A 6 11.00 8.77 -8.69
N SER A 7 9.93 9.58 -8.63
CA SER A 7 9.23 9.90 -7.37
C SER A 7 8.47 8.71 -6.79
N PHE A 8 7.86 7.86 -7.63
CA PHE A 8 7.10 6.69 -7.15
C PHE A 8 8.00 5.60 -6.58
N LEU A 9 9.08 5.24 -7.28
CA LEU A 9 10.00 4.18 -6.84
C LEU A 9 10.73 4.56 -5.55
N ILE A 10 11.19 5.80 -5.44
CA ILE A 10 11.82 6.31 -4.22
C ILE A 10 10.84 6.24 -3.05
N ARG A 11 9.59 6.63 -3.29
CA ARG A 11 8.53 6.61 -2.27
C ARG A 11 8.19 5.20 -1.82
N LEU A 12 8.03 4.27 -2.76
CA LEU A 12 7.75 2.87 -2.46
C LEU A 12 8.91 2.24 -1.68
N HIS A 13 10.16 2.47 -2.10
CA HIS A 13 11.35 2.00 -1.40
C HIS A 13 11.44 2.54 0.03
N TYR A 14 11.20 3.84 0.21
CA TYR A 14 11.18 4.48 1.52
C TYR A 14 10.09 3.90 2.43
N LEU A 15 8.87 3.73 1.93
CA LEU A 15 7.76 3.16 2.71
C LEU A 15 8.02 1.70 3.07
N ARG A 16 8.58 0.92 2.14
CA ARG A 16 8.96 -0.48 2.39
C ARG A 16 10.02 -0.58 3.48
N PHE A 17 11.01 0.31 3.49
CA PHE A 17 12.02 0.38 4.55
C PHE A 17 11.43 0.76 5.92
N ARG A 18 10.49 1.72 5.96
CA ARG A 18 9.90 2.23 7.20
C ARG A 18 8.87 1.29 7.82
N LEU A 19 7.98 0.71 7.01
CA LEU A 19 6.83 -0.05 7.50
C LEU A 19 7.15 -1.55 7.64
N ARG A 20 8.08 -2.08 6.83
CA ARG A 20 8.61 -3.48 6.81
C ARG A 20 7.59 -4.62 6.69
N LYS A 21 6.33 -4.40 7.07
CA LYS A 21 5.23 -5.35 7.14
C LYS A 21 3.98 -4.74 6.52
N CYS A 22 3.15 -5.59 5.94
CA CYS A 22 1.83 -5.24 5.43
C CYS A 22 0.93 -4.82 6.60
N ALA A 23 0.29 -3.65 6.50
CA ALA A 23 -0.62 -3.17 7.54
C ALA A 23 -1.91 -4.00 7.66
N HIS A 24 -2.25 -4.82 6.66
CA HIS A 24 -3.42 -5.68 6.67
C HIS A 24 -3.13 -7.09 7.25
N CYS A 25 -2.14 -7.80 6.71
CA CYS A 25 -1.85 -9.18 7.12
C CYS A 25 -0.68 -9.31 8.13
N GLY A 26 0.08 -8.24 8.39
CA GLY A 26 1.21 -8.24 9.31
C GLY A 26 2.47 -8.97 8.82
N LEU A 27 2.44 -9.57 7.63
CA LEU A 27 3.59 -10.27 7.04
C LEU A 27 4.63 -9.29 6.48
N THR A 28 5.90 -9.68 6.54
CA THR A 28 7.01 -8.91 5.96
C THR A 28 6.99 -8.94 4.44
N PHE A 29 7.36 -7.83 3.82
CA PHE A 29 7.45 -7.75 2.36
C PHE A 29 8.66 -8.51 1.81
N LYS A 30 8.44 -9.24 0.72
CA LYS A 30 9.46 -9.93 -0.09
C LYS A 30 9.61 -9.24 -1.44
N ASP A 31 10.70 -9.52 -2.14
CA ASP A 31 10.98 -8.88 -3.45
C ASP A 31 9.99 -9.30 -4.54
N GLU A 32 9.39 -10.48 -4.40
CA GLU A 32 8.37 -11.01 -5.30
C GLU A 32 6.95 -10.46 -5.01
N ASP A 33 6.78 -9.75 -3.88
CA ASP A 33 5.48 -9.22 -3.49
C ASP A 33 5.11 -7.97 -4.32
N PHE A 34 3.88 -7.96 -4.82
CA PHE A 34 3.27 -6.75 -5.36
C PHE A 34 2.75 -5.87 -4.22
N LEU A 35 3.20 -4.62 -4.18
CA LEU A 35 2.93 -3.68 -3.09
C LEU A 35 2.18 -2.44 -3.58
N GLU A 36 1.19 -2.01 -2.80
CA GLU A 36 0.44 -0.79 -3.07
C GLU A 36 0.41 0.14 -1.84
N ILE A 37 0.47 1.44 -2.12
CA ILE A 37 0.38 2.50 -1.11
C ILE A 37 -1.09 2.75 -0.83
N HIS A 38 -1.47 2.66 0.44
CA HIS A 38 -2.82 2.86 0.91
C HIS A 38 -2.93 4.11 1.78
N HIS A 39 -3.92 4.97 1.54
CA HIS A 39 -4.19 6.11 2.42
C HIS A 39 -5.07 5.67 3.60
N ILE A 40 -4.63 5.92 4.85
CA ILE A 40 -5.39 5.60 6.06
C ILE A 40 -6.70 6.39 6.07
N ILE A 41 -6.59 7.71 5.91
CA ILE A 41 -7.73 8.58 5.62
C ILE A 41 -7.80 8.72 4.10
N PRO A 42 -8.91 8.32 3.45
CA PRO A 42 -9.07 8.48 2.01
C PRO A 42 -8.89 9.95 1.59
N ARG A 43 -8.27 10.16 0.42
CA ARG A 43 -8.10 11.52 -0.12
C ARG A 43 -9.44 12.25 -0.32
N ALA A 44 -10.49 11.52 -0.67
CA ALA A 44 -11.85 12.04 -0.79
C ALA A 44 -12.39 12.63 0.53
N ASN A 45 -11.89 12.13 1.68
CA ASN A 45 -12.27 12.59 3.01
C ASN A 45 -11.23 13.56 3.61
N GLY A 46 -10.44 14.24 2.76
CA GLY A 46 -9.42 15.20 3.21
C GLY A 46 -8.09 14.55 3.65
N GLY A 47 -7.87 13.27 3.35
CA GLY A 47 -6.63 12.58 3.67
C GLY A 47 -5.39 13.20 3.01
N SER A 48 -4.37 13.49 3.82
CA SER A 48 -3.10 14.04 3.34
C SER A 48 -2.26 12.99 2.61
N ASP A 49 -1.38 13.44 1.71
CA ASP A 49 -0.42 12.56 1.03
C ASP A 49 0.92 12.42 1.80
N LEU A 50 0.92 12.77 3.09
CA LEU A 50 2.07 12.69 3.98
C LEU A 50 2.27 11.25 4.46
N ILE A 51 3.52 10.83 4.67
CA ILE A 51 3.90 9.47 5.12
C ILE A 51 3.08 9.00 6.33
N LYS A 52 2.74 9.90 7.26
CA LYS A 52 1.93 9.58 8.45
C LYS A 52 0.50 9.09 8.14
N ASN A 53 -0.02 9.38 6.94
CA ASN A 53 -1.34 8.96 6.47
C ASN A 53 -1.24 7.83 5.43
N LEU A 54 -0.07 7.22 5.26
CA LEU A 54 0.16 6.16 4.29
C LEU A 54 0.53 4.86 5.00
N GLU A 55 -0.05 3.79 4.48
CA GLU A 55 0.31 2.42 4.78
C GLU A 55 0.78 1.72 3.52
N LEU A 56 1.49 0.61 3.69
CA LEU A 56 1.88 -0.25 2.58
C LEU A 56 1.18 -1.59 2.75
N LEU A 57 0.55 -2.05 1.68
CA LEU A 57 -0.21 -3.30 1.64
C LEU A 57 0.29 -4.16 0.50
N HIS A 58 0.15 -5.48 0.65
CA HIS A 58 0.18 -6.38 -0.51
C HIS A 58 -0.98 -6.06 -1.44
N LEU A 59 -0.80 -6.25 -2.75
CA LEU A 59 -1.84 -6.05 -3.75
C LEU A 59 -3.12 -6.82 -3.41
N HIS A 60 -3.00 -8.13 -3.13
CA HIS A 60 -4.15 -8.96 -2.75
C HIS A 60 -4.79 -8.52 -1.41
N CYS A 61 -4.01 -7.96 -0.48
CA CYS A 61 -4.55 -7.42 0.77
C CYS A 61 -5.29 -6.11 0.54
N HIS A 62 -4.81 -5.29 -0.40
CA HIS A 62 -5.48 -4.07 -0.81
C HIS A 62 -6.82 -4.38 -1.49
N ASP A 63 -6.84 -5.39 -2.35
CA ASP A 63 -8.07 -5.92 -2.96
C ASP A 63 -9.04 -6.45 -1.90
N VAL A 64 -8.59 -7.16 -0.86
CA VAL A 64 -9.47 -7.59 0.24
C VAL A 64 -10.00 -6.40 1.06
N LYS A 65 -9.18 -5.35 1.23
CA LYS A 65 -9.54 -4.16 2.01
C LYS A 65 -10.60 -3.30 1.30
N HIS A 66 -10.58 -3.24 -0.03
CA HIS A 66 -11.55 -2.48 -0.85
C HIS A 66 -12.62 -3.32 -1.55
N GLY A 67 -12.32 -4.60 -1.78
CA GLY A 67 -13.13 -5.57 -2.48
C GLY A 67 -13.94 -6.41 -1.50
N LYS A 68 -15.26 -6.33 -1.67
CA LYS A 68 -16.25 -7.16 -0.98
C LYS A 68 -15.87 -8.64 -1.11
N LYS A 69 -15.95 -9.37 0.00
CA LYS A 69 -15.73 -10.82 0.13
C LYS A 69 -16.32 -11.59 -1.07
N SER A 70 -15.49 -12.07 -1.99
CA SER A 70 -15.79 -13.35 -2.63
C SER A 70 -15.13 -14.41 -1.76
N THR A 71 -15.91 -14.91 -0.81
CA THR A 71 -15.60 -16.12 -0.05
C THR A 71 -15.20 -17.24 -1.02
N PRO A 72 -14.01 -17.86 -0.90
CA PRO A 72 -13.82 -19.17 -1.45
C PRO A 72 -14.48 -20.13 -0.46
N THR A 73 -15.79 -20.35 -0.62
CA THR A 73 -16.47 -21.40 0.13
C THR A 73 -15.91 -22.73 -0.40
N SER A 74 -15.21 -23.43 0.48
CA SER A 74 -14.82 -24.83 0.31
C SER A 74 -16.03 -25.72 0.10
#